data_AF-A0A920J8U6-F1
#
_entry.id   AF-A0A920J8U6-F1
#
_cell.length_a   1.000
_cell.length_b   1.000
_cell.length_c   1.000
_cell.angle_alpha   90.00
_cell.angle_beta   90.00
_cell.angle_gamma   90.00
#
_symmetry.space_group_name_H-M   'P 1'
#
loop_
_entity.id
_entity.type
_entity.pdbx_description
1 polymer ?
#
loop_
_entity_poly.entity_id
_entity_poly.type
_entity_poly.pdbx_seq_one_letter_code
_entity_poly.pdbx_strand_id
1 'polypeptide(L)' 'MDIRHPLKKSDIQMMEFCHKYEVPFIPVLTKSDKLNSSAISRSIKDVEKNLILSLSL' A
#
# COMPACT_ATOMS: atom_id res chain seq x y z
N MET A 1 -5.83 -2.45 -2.81
CA MET A 1 -5.79 -1.03 -3.19
C MET A 1 -5.77 -0.92 -4.70
N ASP A 2 -6.41 0.10 -5.29
CA ASP A 2 -6.40 0.32 -6.74
C ASP A 2 -5.11 1.05 -7.14
N ILE A 3 -4.23 0.41 -7.90
CA ILE A 3 -2.88 0.91 -8.20
C ILE A 3 -2.86 2.23 -8.97
N ARG A 4 -3.97 2.59 -9.62
CA ARG A 4 -4.10 3.82 -10.41
C ARG A 4 -4.20 5.07 -9.54
N HIS A 5 -4.46 4.91 -8.25
CA HIS A 5 -4.66 6.00 -7.32
C HIS A 5 -3.62 5.95 -6.20
N PRO A 6 -3.17 7.10 -5.67
CA PRO A 6 -2.41 7.14 -4.44
C PRO A 6 -3.16 6.47 -3.29
N LEU A 7 -2.40 6.02 -2.28
CA LEU A 7 -2.97 5.47 -1.05
C LEU A 7 -3.97 6.46 -0.43
N LYS A 8 -5.17 5.98 -0.13
CA LYS A 8 -6.16 6.77 0.58
C LYS A 8 -5.86 6.74 2.07
N LYS A 9 -6.34 7.74 2.79
CA LYS A 9 -6.26 7.78 4.26
C LYS A 9 -6.82 6.50 4.90
N SER A 10 -7.92 5.95 4.36
CA SER A 10 -8.51 4.70 4.84
C SER A 10 -7.60 3.48 4.66
N ASP A 11 -6.79 3.44 3.59
CA ASP A 11 -5.85 2.35 3.37
C ASP A 11 -4.75 2.37 4.44
N ILE A 12 -4.25 3.56 4.77
CA ILE A 12 -3.24 3.77 5.83
C ILE A 12 -3.81 3.38 7.20
N GLN A 13 -5.00 3.87 7.54
CA GLN A 13 -5.66 3.54 8.81
C GLN A 13 -5.88 2.03 8.98
N MET A 14 -6.16 1.31 7.89
CA MET A 14 -6.29 -0.15 7.93
C MET A 14 -4.95 -0.83 8.22
N MET A 15 -3.86 -0.37 7.61
CA MET A 15 -2.52 -0.91 7.89
C MET A 15 -2.09 -0.65 9.33
N GLU A 16 -2.31 0.56 9.85
CA GLU A 16 -2.08 0.92 11.25
C GLU A 16 -2.91 0.03 12.20
N PHE A 17 -4.18 -0.22 11.85
CA PHE A 17 -5.05 -1.09 12.64
C PHE A 17 -4.56 -2.54 12.64
N CYS A 18 -4.23 -3.10 11.47
CA CYS A 18 -3.66 -4.45 11.40
C CYS A 18 -2.36 -4.55 12.19
N HIS A 19 -1.48 -3.55 12.12
CA HIS A 19 -0.25 -3.50 12.92
C HIS A 19 -0.54 -3.48 14.42
N LYS A 20 -1.41 -2.58 14.88
CA LYS A 20 -1.78 -2.41 16.29
C LYS A 20 -2.32 -3.68 16.93
N TYR A 21 -3.05 -4.49 16.17
CA TYR A 21 -3.64 -5.75 16.64
C TYR A 21 -2.83 -6.99 16.22
N GLU A 22 -1.61 -6.79 15.73
CA GLU A 22 -0.70 -7.86 15.28
C GLU A 22 -1.34 -8.83 14.27
N VAL A 23 -2.24 -8.31 13.43
CA VAL A 23 -2.90 -9.06 12.36
C VAL A 23 -1.98 -9.10 11.14
N PRO A 24 -1.49 -10.27 10.71
CA PRO A 24 -0.67 -10.36 9.50
C PRO A 24 -1.47 -9.95 8.26
N PHE A 25 -0.88 -9.14 7.40
CA PHE A 25 -1.52 -8.70 6.16
C PHE A 25 -0.51 -8.58 5.01
N ILE A 26 -1.02 -8.63 3.78
CA ILE A 26 -0.25 -8.39 2.56
C ILE A 26 -1.01 -7.34 1.72
N PRO A 27 -0.43 -6.17 1.45
CA PRO A 27 -1.05 -5.19 0.57
C PRO A 27 -1.03 -5.65 -0.88
N VAL A 28 -2.21 -5.74 -1.52
CA VAL A 28 -2.35 -6.09 -2.95
C VAL A 28 -2.76 -4.87 -3.77
N LEU A 29 -1.97 -4.56 -4.79
CA LEU A 29 -2.22 -3.49 -5.76
C LEU A 29 -2.98 -4.04 -6.97
N THR A 30 -4.30 -3.91 -6.93
CA THR A 30 -5.23 -4.36 -7.98
C THR A 30 -5.21 -3.44 -9.20
N LYS A 31 -5.68 -3.94 -10.35
CA LYS A 31 -5.78 -3.23 -11.64
C LYS A 31 -4.42 -2.79 -12.23
N SER A 32 -3.38 -3.58 -11.99
CA SER A 32 -2.04 -3.40 -12.57
C SER A 32 -2.02 -3.44 -14.09
N ASP A 33 -2.98 -4.12 -14.71
CA ASP A 33 -3.19 -4.15 -16.17
C ASP A 33 -3.42 -2.75 -16.78
N LYS A 34 -3.78 -1.76 -15.96
CA LYS A 34 -4.02 -0.37 -16.40
C LYS A 34 -2.79 0.51 -16.39
N LEU A 35 -1.62 0.01 -15.96
CA LEU A 35 -0.37 0.75 -15.89
C LEU A 35 0.73 0.03 -16.66
N ASN A 36 1.73 0.80 -17.09
CA ASN A 36 2.96 0.24 -17.66
C ASN A 36 3.93 -0.21 -16.55
N SER A 37 4.95 -1.00 -16.91
CA SER A 37 5.87 -1.61 -15.95
C SER A 37 6.63 -0.60 -15.08
N SER A 38 7.00 0.57 -15.61
CA SER A 38 7.70 1.60 -14.84
C SER A 38 6.78 2.27 -13.82
N ALA A 39 5.54 2.56 -14.20
CA ALA A 39 4.53 3.08 -13.28
C ALA A 39 4.19 2.06 -12.18
N ILE A 40 4.05 0.77 -12.51
CA ILE A 40 3.85 -0.30 -11.52
C ILE A 40 5.01 -0.32 -10.51
N SER A 41 6.26 -0.33 -10.99
CA SER A 41 7.44 -0.34 -10.12
C SER A 41 7.49 0.88 -9.19
N ARG A 42 7.12 2.06 -9.70
CA ARG A 42 7.03 3.27 -8.89
C ARG A 42 5.94 3.15 -7.82
N SER A 43 4.73 2.71 -8.19
CA SER A 43 3.62 2.53 -7.25
C SER A 43 3.97 1.53 -6.14
N ILE A 44 4.67 0.44 -6.45
CA ILE A 44 5.14 -0.53 -5.44
C ILE A 44 6.08 0.17 -4.43
N LYS A 45 7.10 0.89 -4.92
CA LYS A 45 8.04 1.61 -4.05
C LYS A 45 7.36 2.65 -3.16
N ASP A 46 6.37 3.37 -3.71
CA ASP A 46 5.61 4.35 -2.96
C ASP A 46 4.82 3.68 -1.83
N VAL A 47 4.19 2.52 -2.08
CA VAL A 47 3.48 1.77 -1.05
C VAL A 47 4.42 1.16 -0.02
N GLU A 48 5.55 0.58 -0.43
CA GLU A 48 6.57 0.05 0.49
C GLU A 48 7.08 1.13 1.46
N LYS A 49 7.34 2.33 0.96
CA LYS A 49 7.78 3.46 1.80
C LYS A 49 6.72 3.84 2.84
N ASN A 50 5.44 3.88 2.45
CA ASN A 50 4.36 4.20 3.37
C ASN A 50 4.12 3.08 4.39
N LEU A 51 4.29 1.82 3.98
CA LEU A 51 4.18 0.68 4.89
C LEU A 51 5.25 0.72 5.97
N ILE A 52 6.52 0.97 5.60
CA ILE A 52 7.62 1.10 6.56
C ILE A 52 7.34 2.24 7.57
N LEU A 53 6.84 3.38 7.08
CA LEU A 53 6.49 4.51 7.95
C LEU A 53 5.36 4.15 8.92
N SER A 54 4.31 3.47 8.44
CA SER A 54 3.17 3.05 9.24
C SER A 54 3.51 1.98 10.28
N LEU A 55 4.52 1.16 10.05
CA LEU A 55 5.00 0.12 10.98
C LEU A 55 6.02 0.65 12.00
N SER A 56 6.49 1.89 11.83
CA SER A 56 7.44 2.55 12.74
C SER A 56 6.76 3.42 13.80
N LEU A 57 5.43 3.52 13.75
CA LEU A 57 4.55 4.29 14.64
C LEU A 57 3.75 3.36 15.54
#